data_AF-A0A8J7LNY2-F1
#
_entry.id   AF-A0A8J7LNY2-F1
#
_cell.length_a   1.000
_cell.length_b   1.000
_cell.length_c   1.000
_cell.angle_alpha   90.00
_cell.angle_beta   90.00
_cell.angle_gamma   90.00
#
_symmetry.space_group_name_H-M   'P 1'
#
loop_
_entity.id
_entity.type
_entity.pdbx_description
1 polymer ?
#
loop_
_entity_poly.entity_id
_entity_poly.type
_entity_poly.pdbx_seq_one_letter_code
_entity_poly.pdbx_strand_id
1 'polypeptide(L)'
;MKKLKHIIIVLILIVNTSCSYSKVSQDQIDIYNLVIDKEIVPLMPPPKFGDNSGMSERVKDSLRAIKFKVAVSNRLELYNDKSFNIFGFEHYKTAREDLLANKNHLLINREWTKTNLGHTIKIVDLNKLDKEHVFKEYYRLVFLSNVGFNKTKDKALVVIGLKYGGKLSGKEKLYMLEKVDGKWRVKNEKTISIS
;
A
#
# COMPACT_ATOMS: atom_id res chain seq x y z
N MET A 1 -42.35 -35.51 -3.74
CA MET A 1 -41.95 -34.27 -4.45
C MET A 1 -41.85 -33.01 -3.57
N LYS A 2 -42.64 -32.83 -2.49
CA LYS A 2 -42.55 -31.61 -1.64
C LYS A 2 -41.22 -31.45 -0.89
N LYS A 3 -40.59 -32.54 -0.45
CA LYS A 3 -39.30 -32.50 0.29
C LYS A 3 -38.10 -32.06 -0.58
N LEU A 4 -38.12 -32.35 -1.88
CA LEU A 4 -37.06 -31.95 -2.82
C LEU A 4 -37.03 -30.42 -3.05
N LYS A 5 -38.20 -29.78 -3.06
CA LYS A 5 -38.33 -28.31 -3.19
C LYS A 5 -37.72 -27.55 -2.01
N HIS A 6 -37.80 -28.10 -0.80
CA HIS A 6 -37.25 -27.46 0.40
C HIS A 6 -35.72 -27.54 0.44
N ILE A 7 -35.13 -28.63 -0.06
CA ILE A 7 -33.67 -28.79 -0.17
C ILE A 7 -33.08 -27.80 -1.17
N ILE A 8 -33.75 -27.55 -2.30
CA ILE A 8 -33.30 -26.58 -3.31
C ILE A 8 -33.30 -25.15 -2.75
N ILE A 9 -34.29 -24.77 -1.94
CA ILE A 9 -34.36 -23.44 -1.32
C ILE A 9 -33.20 -23.22 -0.32
N VAL A 10 -32.85 -24.24 0.46
CA VAL A 10 -31.71 -24.17 1.40
C VAL A 10 -30.39 -24.10 0.63
N LEU A 11 -30.24 -24.81 -0.49
CA LEU A 11 -29.03 -24.74 -1.32
C LEU A 11 -28.83 -23.34 -1.94
N ILE A 12 -29.90 -22.67 -2.38
CA ILE A 12 -29.84 -21.31 -2.94
C ILE A 12 -29.47 -20.26 -1.87
N LEU A 13 -29.89 -20.46 -0.61
CA LEU A 13 -29.52 -19.59 0.51
C LEU A 13 -28.03 -19.72 0.90
N ILE A 14 -27.44 -20.90 0.75
CA ILE A 14 -26.01 -21.12 1.09
C ILE A 14 -25.08 -20.54 0.00
N VAL A 15 -25.50 -20.53 -1.27
CA VAL A 15 -24.69 -20.03 -2.40
C VAL A 15 -24.54 -18.50 -2.41
N ASN A 16 -25.33 -17.76 -1.61
CA ASN A 16 -25.18 -16.31 -1.45
C ASN A 16 -24.16 -15.88 -0.37
N THR A 17 -23.44 -16.82 0.24
CA THR A 17 -22.17 -16.51 0.93
C THR A 17 -21.06 -16.25 -0.09
N SER A 18 -21.37 -15.46 -1.11
CA SER A 18 -20.43 -14.98 -2.10
C SER A 18 -19.39 -14.15 -1.36
N CYS A 19 -18.12 -14.49 -1.60
CA CYS A 19 -16.96 -13.80 -1.07
C CYS A 19 -17.11 -12.29 -1.31
N SER A 20 -17.46 -11.54 -0.27
CA SER A 20 -17.65 -10.10 -0.33
C SER A 20 -16.28 -9.43 -0.53
N TYR A 21 -15.88 -9.23 -1.78
CA TYR A 21 -14.80 -8.31 -2.11
C TYR A 21 -15.27 -6.89 -1.77
N SER A 22 -14.81 -6.35 -0.64
CA SER A 22 -15.06 -4.93 -0.34
C SER A 22 -14.27 -4.09 -1.34
N LYS A 23 -14.97 -3.28 -2.14
CA LYS A 23 -14.33 -2.37 -3.09
C LYS A 23 -13.50 -1.34 -2.30
N VAL A 24 -12.21 -1.24 -2.62
CA VAL A 24 -11.32 -0.20 -2.09
C VAL A 24 -11.91 1.16 -2.46
N SER A 25 -12.01 2.08 -1.49
CA SER A 25 -12.56 3.42 -1.71
C SER A 25 -11.61 4.28 -2.54
N GLN A 26 -12.13 5.34 -3.18
CA GLN A 26 -11.27 6.27 -3.92
C GLN A 26 -10.23 6.93 -3.01
N ASP A 27 -10.61 7.31 -1.79
CA ASP A 27 -9.68 7.87 -0.80
C ASP A 27 -8.53 6.91 -0.47
N GLN A 28 -8.79 5.60 -0.38
CA GLN A 28 -7.74 4.61 -0.18
C GLN A 28 -6.81 4.51 -1.38
N ILE A 29 -7.35 4.50 -2.60
CA ILE A 29 -6.55 4.48 -3.84
C ILE A 29 -5.67 5.73 -3.92
N ASP A 30 -6.21 6.91 -3.60
CA ASP A 30 -5.47 8.17 -3.62
C ASP A 30 -4.30 8.16 -2.62
N ILE A 31 -4.54 7.63 -1.42
CA ILE A 31 -3.50 7.45 -0.39
C ILE A 31 -2.45 6.43 -0.87
N TYR A 32 -2.86 5.30 -1.42
CA TYR A 32 -1.92 4.29 -1.94
C TYR A 32 -1.05 4.83 -3.07
N ASN A 33 -1.64 5.56 -4.02
CA ASN A 33 -0.90 6.26 -5.07
C ASN A 33 0.15 7.20 -4.47
N LEU A 34 -0.26 8.02 -3.50
CA LEU A 34 0.61 9.00 -2.86
C LEU A 34 1.81 8.34 -2.16
N VAL A 35 1.60 7.28 -1.38
CA VAL A 35 2.70 6.62 -0.65
C VAL A 35 3.60 5.80 -1.57
N ILE A 36 3.05 5.19 -2.64
CA ILE A 36 3.87 4.50 -3.65
C ILE A 36 4.71 5.50 -4.42
N ASP A 37 4.13 6.59 -4.92
CA ASP A 37 4.85 7.63 -5.67
C ASP A 37 5.99 8.26 -4.87
N LYS A 38 5.83 8.33 -3.56
CA LYS A 38 6.86 8.84 -2.64
C LYS A 38 8.01 7.85 -2.42
N GLU A 39 7.73 6.55 -2.45
CA GLU A 39 8.72 5.50 -2.18
C GLU A 39 9.40 4.94 -3.44
N ILE A 40 8.70 4.96 -4.57
CA ILE A 40 9.19 4.44 -5.85
C ILE A 40 9.97 5.54 -6.57
N VAL A 41 11.13 5.84 -6.01
CA VAL A 41 12.11 6.74 -6.61
C VAL A 41 13.27 5.92 -7.19
N PRO A 42 13.91 6.39 -8.29
CA PRO A 42 15.17 5.80 -8.73
C PRO A 42 16.22 5.91 -7.63
N LEU A 43 17.12 4.94 -7.58
CA LEU A 43 18.32 5.05 -6.75
C LEU A 43 19.13 6.26 -7.22
N MET A 44 19.46 7.15 -6.28
CA MET A 44 20.32 8.28 -6.58
C MET A 44 21.73 7.76 -6.89
N PRO A 45 22.38 8.24 -7.97
CA PRO A 45 23.77 7.91 -8.23
C PRO A 45 24.63 8.33 -7.03
N PRO A 46 25.67 7.55 -6.70
CA PRO A 46 26.59 7.93 -5.64
C PRO A 46 27.28 9.27 -5.98
N PRO A 47 27.57 10.11 -4.98
CA PRO A 47 28.37 11.31 -5.20
C PRO A 47 29.73 10.93 -5.79
N LYS A 48 30.25 11.77 -6.68
CA LYS A 48 31.61 11.58 -7.18
C LYS A 48 32.60 11.81 -6.04
N PHE A 49 33.65 10.99 -5.97
CA PHE A 49 34.70 11.15 -4.96
C PHE A 49 35.28 12.57 -5.01
N GLY A 50 35.29 13.26 -3.86
CA GLY A 50 35.81 14.62 -3.72
C GLY A 50 34.86 15.75 -4.13
N ASP A 51 33.67 15.43 -4.64
CA ASP A 51 32.67 16.42 -5.04
C ASP A 51 31.58 16.57 -3.97
N ASN A 52 31.62 17.70 -3.25
CA ASN A 52 30.60 18.07 -2.27
C ASN A 52 29.43 18.86 -2.90
N SER A 53 29.43 19.05 -4.22
CA SER A 53 28.32 19.72 -4.89
C SER A 53 27.09 18.82 -4.87
N GLY A 54 25.99 19.33 -4.31
CA GLY A 54 24.71 18.64 -4.34
C GLY A 54 24.24 18.39 -5.76
N MET A 55 23.47 17.32 -5.96
CA MET A 55 22.85 17.03 -7.25
C MET A 55 21.99 18.21 -7.74
N SER A 56 22.18 18.62 -8.99
CA SER A 56 21.36 19.68 -9.60
C SER A 56 19.88 19.31 -9.67
N GLU A 57 19.00 20.32 -9.56
CA GLU A 57 17.54 20.12 -9.66
C GLU A 57 17.15 19.46 -10.99
N ARG A 58 17.81 19.81 -12.10
CA ARG A 58 17.56 19.19 -13.41
C ARG A 58 17.75 17.68 -13.40
N VAL A 59 18.76 17.18 -12.67
CA VAL A 59 19.00 15.74 -12.53
C VAL A 59 17.93 15.11 -11.64
N LYS A 60 17.56 15.76 -10.53
CA LYS A 60 16.47 15.29 -9.66
C LYS A 60 15.14 15.19 -10.42
N ASP A 61 14.83 16.17 -11.26
CA ASP A 61 13.61 16.19 -12.07
C ASP A 61 13.62 15.09 -13.14
N SER A 62 14.77 14.89 -13.79
CA SER A 62 14.95 13.81 -14.76
C SER A 62 14.75 12.44 -14.10
N LEU A 63 15.27 12.26 -12.89
CA LEU A 63 15.10 11.04 -12.10
C LEU A 63 13.63 10.82 -11.71
N ARG A 64 12.92 11.86 -11.26
CA ARG A 64 11.48 11.79 -10.93
C ARG A 64 10.58 11.50 -12.16
N ALA A 65 11.05 11.82 -13.35
CA ALA A 65 10.33 11.52 -14.59
C ALA A 65 10.33 10.02 -14.94
N ILE A 66 11.25 9.22 -14.38
CA ILE A 66 11.35 7.78 -14.68
C ILE A 66 10.12 7.04 -14.16
N LYS A 67 9.50 6.26 -15.04
CA LYS A 67 8.31 5.43 -14.73
C LYS A 67 8.74 3.98 -14.55
N PHE A 68 8.18 3.32 -13.55
CA PHE A 68 8.57 1.98 -13.13
C PHE A 68 7.37 1.04 -13.22
N LYS A 69 7.64 -0.24 -13.45
CA LYS A 69 6.67 -1.32 -13.22
C LYS A 69 6.79 -1.78 -11.78
N VAL A 70 5.70 -1.78 -11.05
CA VAL A 70 5.66 -2.08 -9.62
C VAL A 70 4.65 -3.19 -9.40
N ALA A 71 5.08 -4.25 -8.72
CA ALA A 71 4.19 -5.30 -8.26
C ALA A 71 3.59 -4.88 -6.91
N VAL A 72 2.28 -4.97 -6.76
CA VAL A 72 1.59 -4.73 -5.49
C VAL A 72 0.89 -6.02 -5.08
N SER A 73 1.12 -6.45 -3.85
CA SER A 73 0.41 -7.61 -3.27
C SER A 73 -1.10 -7.41 -3.37
N ASN A 74 -1.81 -8.42 -3.84
CA ASN A 74 -3.26 -8.41 -3.84
C ASN A 74 -3.86 -8.47 -2.43
N ARG A 75 -3.08 -8.83 -1.41
CA ARG A 75 -3.51 -8.91 0.00
C ARG A 75 -2.93 -7.75 0.79
N LEU A 76 -3.78 -7.16 1.64
CA LEU A 76 -3.35 -6.19 2.63
C LEU A 76 -2.74 -6.87 3.86
N GLU A 77 -1.63 -6.30 4.33
CA GLU A 77 -0.94 -6.70 5.56
C GLU A 77 -1.71 -6.23 6.79
N LEU A 78 -1.72 -7.09 7.82
CA LEU A 78 -2.37 -6.79 9.09
C LEU A 78 -1.31 -6.39 10.12
N TYR A 79 -1.63 -5.36 10.90
CA TYR A 79 -0.75 -4.85 11.94
C TYR A 79 -1.48 -4.87 13.29
N ASN A 80 -0.71 -4.97 14.37
CA ASN A 80 -1.22 -4.97 15.74
C ASN A 80 -0.61 -3.80 16.54
N ASP A 81 -1.08 -3.61 17.77
CA ASP A 81 -0.60 -2.53 18.65
C ASP A 81 0.92 -2.53 18.87
N LYS A 82 1.57 -3.70 18.80
CA LYS A 82 3.02 -3.84 18.98
C LYS A 82 3.81 -3.51 17.72
N SER A 83 3.16 -3.45 16.55
CA SER A 83 3.81 -3.27 15.27
C SER A 83 4.39 -1.86 15.07
N PHE A 84 3.84 -0.85 15.74
CA PHE A 84 4.37 0.51 15.64
C PHE A 84 3.95 1.37 16.84
N ASN A 85 4.91 2.06 17.42
CA ASN A 85 4.66 3.03 18.48
C ASN A 85 4.57 4.44 17.90
N ILE A 86 3.43 5.10 18.07
CA ILE A 86 3.13 6.45 17.61
C ILE A 86 3.10 7.40 18.81
N PHE A 87 4.26 7.69 19.41
CA PHE A 87 4.36 8.75 20.41
C PHE A 87 4.30 10.14 19.74
N GLY A 88 3.53 11.07 20.32
CA GLY A 88 3.48 12.47 19.89
C GLY A 88 2.43 12.81 18.82
N PHE A 89 1.54 11.86 18.46
CA PHE A 89 0.50 12.09 17.44
C PHE A 89 -0.89 11.70 17.94
N GLU A 90 -1.30 12.27 19.07
CA GLU A 90 -2.60 12.00 19.71
C GLU A 90 -3.80 12.20 18.78
N HIS A 91 -3.70 13.15 17.85
CA HIS A 91 -4.73 13.44 16.85
C HIS A 91 -4.94 12.31 15.80
N TYR A 92 -4.04 11.32 15.74
CA TYR A 92 -4.16 10.12 14.92
C TYR A 92 -4.67 8.89 15.69
N LYS A 93 -4.98 9.02 16.99
CA LYS A 93 -5.39 7.89 17.84
C LYS A 93 -6.55 7.08 17.24
N THR A 94 -7.61 7.75 16.79
CA THR A 94 -8.77 7.04 16.20
C THR A 94 -8.42 6.40 14.85
N ALA A 95 -7.53 7.01 14.07
CA ALA A 95 -7.07 6.41 12.81
C ALA A 95 -6.22 5.16 13.08
N ARG A 96 -5.45 5.15 14.16
CA ARG A 96 -4.72 3.96 14.64
C ARG A 96 -5.68 2.87 15.09
N GLU A 97 -6.67 3.21 15.90
CA GLU A 97 -7.69 2.25 16.35
C GLU A 97 -8.42 1.61 15.16
N ASP A 98 -8.81 2.41 14.15
CA ASP A 98 -9.45 1.93 12.92
C ASP A 98 -8.53 1.00 12.11
N LEU A 99 -7.25 1.40 11.93
CA LEU A 99 -6.25 0.58 11.24
C LEU A 99 -6.09 -0.81 11.89
N LEU A 100 -6.06 -0.85 13.23
CA LEU A 100 -5.84 -2.06 14.02
C LEU A 100 -7.10 -2.92 14.17
N ALA A 101 -8.28 -2.30 14.20
CA ALA A 101 -9.56 -3.00 14.25
C ALA A 101 -9.85 -3.75 12.95
N ASN A 102 -9.29 -3.29 11.82
CA ASN A 102 -9.54 -3.87 10.52
C ASN A 102 -8.73 -5.17 10.31
N LYS A 103 -9.33 -6.30 10.69
CA LYS A 103 -8.74 -7.64 10.54
C LYS A 103 -8.98 -8.27 9.16
N ASN A 104 -9.63 -7.56 8.24
CA ASN A 104 -9.97 -8.11 6.93
C ASN A 104 -8.79 -7.98 5.98
N HIS A 105 -8.35 -9.10 5.40
CA HIS A 105 -7.49 -9.09 4.22
C HIS A 105 -8.30 -8.64 3.01
N LEU A 106 -8.53 -7.33 2.88
CA LEU A 106 -9.14 -6.80 1.68
C LEU A 106 -8.26 -7.14 0.48
N LEU A 107 -8.91 -7.58 -0.60
CA LEU A 107 -8.22 -7.83 -1.85
C LEU A 107 -8.26 -6.55 -2.70
N ILE A 108 -7.08 -6.06 -3.09
CA ILE A 108 -6.98 -4.84 -3.89
C ILE A 108 -7.61 -5.09 -5.27
N ASN A 109 -8.45 -4.15 -5.72
CA ASN A 109 -9.10 -4.21 -7.03
C ASN A 109 -8.06 -4.27 -8.15
N ARG A 110 -8.25 -5.17 -9.12
CA ARG A 110 -7.38 -5.35 -10.30
C ARG A 110 -7.41 -4.17 -11.27
N GLU A 111 -8.40 -3.28 -11.17
CA GLU A 111 -8.54 -2.11 -12.04
C GLU A 111 -7.54 -0.99 -11.71
N TRP A 112 -6.92 -1.01 -10.52
CA TRP A 112 -5.87 -0.06 -10.17
C TRP A 112 -4.56 -0.42 -10.88
N THR A 113 -4.27 0.32 -11.96
CA THR A 113 -3.20 -0.02 -12.92
C THR A 113 -2.09 1.04 -12.99
N LYS A 114 -2.30 2.23 -12.42
CA LYS A 114 -1.32 3.33 -12.45
C LYS A 114 -1.37 4.19 -11.19
N THR A 115 -0.23 4.79 -10.85
CA THR A 115 -0.11 5.82 -9.82
C THR A 115 -0.26 7.24 -10.36
N ASN A 116 -0.25 8.26 -9.49
CA ASN A 116 -0.39 9.66 -9.92
C ASN A 116 0.85 10.13 -10.70
N LEU A 117 2.03 9.64 -10.36
CA LEU A 117 3.24 9.87 -11.16
C LEU A 117 3.30 8.96 -12.39
N GLY A 118 2.37 8.05 -12.61
CA GLY A 118 2.31 7.21 -13.80
C GLY A 118 3.21 5.97 -13.76
N HIS A 119 3.61 5.49 -12.57
CA HIS A 119 4.17 4.14 -12.45
C HIS A 119 3.09 3.12 -12.81
N THR A 120 3.47 2.03 -13.48
CA THR A 120 2.55 0.95 -13.84
C THR A 120 2.42 0.00 -12.66
N ILE A 121 1.20 -0.21 -12.19
CA ILE A 121 0.87 -1.11 -11.10
C ILE A 121 0.40 -2.45 -11.65
N LYS A 122 1.00 -3.52 -11.15
CA LYS A 122 0.52 -4.89 -11.36
C LYS A 122 0.13 -5.49 -10.02
N ILE A 123 -1.16 -5.74 -9.85
CA ILE A 123 -1.64 -6.50 -8.70
C ILE A 123 -1.25 -7.98 -8.87
N VAL A 124 -0.51 -8.53 -7.90
CA VAL A 124 0.01 -9.91 -7.94
C VAL A 124 -0.47 -10.73 -6.76
N ASP A 125 -0.75 -12.02 -7.00
CA ASP A 125 -0.98 -12.99 -5.92
C ASP A 125 0.35 -13.62 -5.52
N LEU A 126 0.82 -13.32 -4.31
CA LEU A 126 2.12 -13.77 -3.82
C LEU A 126 2.25 -15.29 -3.74
N ASN A 127 1.14 -16.03 -3.64
CA ASN A 127 1.16 -17.49 -3.61
C ASN A 127 1.41 -18.09 -5.00
N LYS A 128 1.17 -17.31 -6.06
CA LYS A 128 1.32 -17.71 -7.47
C LYS A 128 2.53 -17.04 -8.13
N LEU A 129 3.16 -16.12 -7.43
CA LEU A 129 4.26 -15.32 -7.96
C LEU A 129 5.56 -16.11 -7.83
N ASP A 130 6.26 -16.25 -8.96
CA ASP A 130 7.62 -16.74 -8.95
C ASP A 130 8.53 -15.69 -8.30
N LYS A 131 8.95 -15.99 -7.07
CA LYS A 131 9.78 -15.11 -6.25
C LYS A 131 11.18 -14.90 -6.84
N GLU A 132 11.67 -15.82 -7.67
CA GLU A 132 12.99 -15.70 -8.29
C GLU A 132 12.97 -14.75 -9.50
N HIS A 133 11.79 -14.57 -10.11
CA HIS A 133 11.63 -13.77 -11.32
C HIS A 133 10.94 -12.43 -11.10
N VAL A 134 10.26 -12.21 -9.96
CA VAL A 134 9.55 -10.96 -9.67
C VAL A 134 10.43 -9.72 -9.85
N PHE A 135 11.69 -9.75 -9.41
CA PHE A 135 12.57 -8.58 -9.48
C PHE A 135 13.24 -8.40 -10.84
N LYS A 136 13.08 -9.34 -11.78
CA LYS A 136 13.45 -9.16 -13.18
C LYS A 136 12.40 -8.34 -13.93
N GLU A 137 11.13 -8.46 -13.54
CA GLU A 137 10.00 -7.79 -14.20
C GLU A 137 9.58 -6.49 -13.53
N TYR A 138 9.68 -6.42 -12.20
CA TYR A 138 9.19 -5.31 -11.40
C TYR A 138 10.33 -4.65 -10.65
N TYR A 139 10.32 -3.31 -10.65
CA TYR A 139 11.30 -2.51 -9.92
C TYR A 139 11.24 -2.80 -8.41
N ARG A 140 10.03 -2.93 -7.86
CA ARG A 140 9.78 -3.25 -6.45
C ARG A 140 8.54 -4.12 -6.30
N LEU A 141 8.52 -4.89 -5.22
CA LEU A 141 7.32 -5.53 -4.68
C LEU A 141 6.83 -4.75 -3.46
N VAL A 142 5.58 -4.30 -3.53
CA VAL A 142 4.93 -3.44 -2.54
C VAL A 142 3.88 -4.23 -1.78
N PHE A 143 3.88 -4.05 -0.47
CA PHE A 143 2.89 -4.54 0.49
C PHE A 143 2.20 -3.32 1.10
N LEU A 144 0.89 -3.36 1.23
CA LEU A 144 0.11 -2.26 1.79
C LEU A 144 -0.68 -2.78 2.97
N SER A 145 -0.78 -2.01 4.04
CA SER A 145 -1.82 -2.23 5.03
C SER A 145 -3.16 -1.71 4.53
N ASN A 146 -4.22 -1.95 5.31
CA ASN A 146 -5.40 -1.12 5.21
C ASN A 146 -5.09 0.35 5.54
N VAL A 147 -6.02 1.24 5.22
CA VAL A 147 -5.97 2.63 5.65
C VAL A 147 -6.89 2.79 6.84
N GLY A 148 -6.33 3.20 7.98
CA GLY A 148 -7.12 3.61 9.13
C GLY A 148 -7.46 5.09 9.05
N PHE A 149 -8.73 5.43 9.17
CA PHE A 149 -9.20 6.82 9.12
C PHE A 149 -9.62 7.30 10.50
N ASN A 150 -9.43 8.59 10.77
CA ASN A 150 -10.11 9.19 11.91
C ASN A 150 -11.61 9.35 11.65
N LYS A 151 -12.38 9.68 12.70
CA LYS A 151 -13.85 9.78 12.63
C LYS A 151 -14.35 10.73 11.54
N THR A 152 -13.64 11.84 11.35
CA THR A 152 -13.96 12.90 10.36
C THR A 152 -13.40 12.61 8.96
N LYS A 153 -12.63 11.53 8.78
CA LYS A 153 -11.99 11.12 7.51
C LYS A 153 -11.11 12.20 6.86
N ASP A 154 -10.55 13.09 7.66
CA ASP A 154 -9.55 14.10 7.25
C ASP A 154 -8.13 13.69 7.66
N LYS A 155 -7.96 12.62 8.44
CA LYS A 155 -6.66 12.07 8.83
C LYS A 155 -6.61 10.58 8.59
N ALA A 156 -5.46 10.08 8.16
CA ALA A 156 -5.29 8.67 7.84
C ALA A 156 -3.92 8.13 8.24
N LEU A 157 -3.88 6.83 8.54
CA LEU A 157 -2.67 6.05 8.72
C LEU A 157 -2.63 4.92 7.71
N VAL A 158 -1.46 4.67 7.12
CA VAL A 158 -1.20 3.53 6.25
C VAL A 158 0.24 3.08 6.43
N VAL A 159 0.49 1.78 6.34
CA VAL A 159 1.82 1.19 6.31
C VAL A 159 2.10 0.69 4.91
N ILE A 160 3.29 0.99 4.40
CA ILE A 160 3.81 0.44 3.16
C ILE A 160 5.06 -0.38 3.46
N GLY A 161 5.05 -1.64 3.00
CA GLY A 161 6.20 -2.52 2.97
C GLY A 161 6.80 -2.58 1.56
N LEU A 162 8.12 -2.55 1.47
CA LEU A 162 8.86 -2.59 0.21
C LEU A 162 9.90 -3.69 0.28
N LYS A 163 9.92 -4.56 -0.73
CA LYS A 163 11.02 -5.49 -0.94
C LYS A 163 11.86 -5.05 -2.13
N TYR A 164 13.18 -5.06 -1.92
CA TYR A 164 14.18 -4.80 -2.95
C TYR A 164 14.67 -6.13 -3.54
N GLY A 165 15.34 -6.09 -4.69
CA GLY A 165 15.73 -7.27 -5.49
C GLY A 165 16.71 -8.28 -4.87
N GLY A 166 16.86 -8.31 -3.55
CA GLY A 166 17.63 -9.30 -2.79
C GLY A 166 16.74 -10.04 -1.78
N LYS A 167 17.12 -11.28 -1.43
CA LYS A 167 16.29 -12.21 -0.62
C LYS A 167 15.92 -11.71 0.79
N LEU A 168 16.56 -10.64 1.30
CA LEU A 168 16.35 -10.14 2.67
C LEU A 168 16.10 -8.64 2.77
N SER A 169 16.48 -7.84 1.77
CA SER A 169 16.40 -6.39 1.87
C SER A 169 14.96 -5.90 1.75
N GLY A 170 14.46 -5.27 2.80
CA GLY A 170 13.14 -4.64 2.81
C GLY A 170 13.04 -3.51 3.81
N LYS A 171 12.05 -2.64 3.63
CA LYS A 171 11.69 -1.66 4.65
C LYS A 171 10.18 -1.54 4.76
N GLU A 172 9.72 -1.27 5.96
CA GLU A 172 8.34 -0.90 6.23
C GLU A 172 8.30 0.50 6.81
N LYS A 173 7.34 1.30 6.34
CA LYS A 173 7.16 2.67 6.76
C LYS A 173 5.70 2.97 7.03
N LEU A 174 5.44 3.56 8.19
CA LEU A 174 4.16 4.13 8.57
C LEU A 174 4.06 5.56 8.03
N TYR A 175 2.94 5.88 7.41
CA TYR A 175 2.60 7.19 6.89
C TYR A 175 1.43 7.79 7.66
N MET A 176 1.59 9.06 8.05
CA MET A 176 0.57 9.88 8.69
C MET A 176 0.12 10.96 7.72
N LEU A 177 -1.15 10.94 7.34
CA LEU A 177 -1.69 11.77 6.27
C LEU A 177 -2.78 12.69 6.78
N GLU A 178 -2.92 13.86 6.16
CA GLU A 178 -4.06 14.75 6.35
C GLU A 178 -4.64 15.17 5.01
N LYS A 179 -5.95 15.40 5.00
CA LYS A 179 -6.68 15.94 3.85
C LYS A 179 -6.70 17.45 3.97
N VAL A 180 -6.04 18.13 3.03
CA VAL A 180 -5.98 19.59 2.94
C VAL A 180 -6.52 19.99 1.57
N ASP A 181 -7.56 20.82 1.54
CA ASP A 181 -8.27 21.22 0.31
C ASP A 181 -8.76 20.03 -0.51
N GLY A 182 -9.31 19.01 0.17
CA GLY A 182 -9.80 17.79 -0.46
C GLY A 182 -8.71 16.83 -0.96
N LYS A 183 -7.42 17.15 -0.80
CA LYS A 183 -6.30 16.32 -1.25
C LYS A 183 -5.51 15.76 -0.08
N TRP A 184 -5.19 14.47 -0.14
CA TRP A 184 -4.31 13.84 0.83
C TRP A 184 -2.87 14.34 0.71
N ARG A 185 -2.24 14.63 1.84
CA ARG A 185 -0.82 15.01 1.94
C ARG A 185 -0.16 14.24 3.07
N VAL A 186 1.08 13.83 2.86
CA VAL A 186 1.91 13.24 3.93
C VAL A 186 2.32 14.35 4.88
N LYS A 187 1.98 14.20 6.16
CA LYS A 187 2.43 15.10 7.24
C LYS A 187 3.62 14.56 7.97
N ASN A 188 3.65 13.26 8.21
CA ASN A 188 4.80 12.61 8.81
C ASN A 188 4.94 11.17 8.33
N GLU A 189 6.12 10.63 8.54
CA GLU A 189 6.44 9.24 8.23
C GLU A 189 7.42 8.67 9.25
N LYS A 190 7.33 7.36 9.49
CA LYS A 190 8.21 6.66 10.42
C LYS A 190 8.57 5.30 9.86
N THR A 191 9.86 5.03 9.72
CA THR A 191 10.33 3.66 9.42
C THR A 191 10.06 2.77 10.63
N ILE A 192 9.34 1.67 10.43
CA ILE A 192 8.95 0.75 11.51
C ILE A 192 9.76 -0.55 11.48
N SER A 193 10.28 -0.95 10.32
CA SER A 193 11.14 -2.12 10.16
C SER A 193 12.10 -1.95 8.99
N ILE A 194 13.30 -2.49 9.13
CA ILE A 194 14.29 -2.68 8.06
C ILE A 194 14.80 -4.11 8.20
N SER A 195 14.88 -4.84 7.10
CA SER A 195 15.39 -6.22 7.04
C SER A 195 16.48 -6.32 5.99
#